data_AF-A0A101J1Z2-F1
#
_entry.id   AF-A0A101J1Z2-F1
#
_cell.length_a   1.000
_cell.length_b   1.000
_cell.length_c   1.000
_cell.angle_alpha   90.00
_cell.angle_beta   90.00
_cell.angle_gamma   90.00
#
_symmetry.space_group_name_H-M   'P 1'
#
loop_
_entity.id
_entity.type
_entity.pdbx_description
1 polymer ?
#
loop_
_entity_poly.entity_id
_entity_poly.type
_entity_poly.pdbx_seq_one_letter_code
_entity_poly.pdbx_strand_id
1 'polypeptide(L)'
;MTIEAVVPLLDKTIDGFGELFRLKSYEEIGTAAILSRAIAGVIDGRAVFCIPGSTKAVTLAAREIIIPEIRHILSHASSGQR
;
A
#
# COMPACT_ATOMS: atom_id res chain seq x y z
N MET A 1 -4.87 6.54 -13.03
CA MET A 1 -3.67 7.22 -13.53
C MET A 1 -2.45 6.93 -12.65
N THR A 2 -2.52 7.17 -11.34
CA THR A 2 -1.36 6.97 -10.43
C THR A 2 -0.83 5.53 -10.41
N ILE A 3 -1.73 4.54 -10.31
CA ILE A 3 -1.35 3.13 -10.21
C ILE A 3 -0.69 2.66 -11.50
N GLU A 4 -1.31 3.00 -12.63
CA GLU A 4 -0.84 2.60 -13.95
C GLU A 4 0.53 3.21 -14.26
N ALA A 5 0.86 4.37 -13.68
CA ALA A 5 2.18 4.98 -13.77
C ALA A 5 3.21 4.37 -12.79
N VAL A 6 2.78 3.96 -11.60
CA VAL A 6 3.69 3.45 -10.55
C VAL A 6 4.00 1.96 -10.72
N VAL A 7 3.02 1.13 -11.09
CA VAL A 7 3.20 -0.33 -11.22
C VAL A 7 4.39 -0.72 -12.11
N PRO A 8 4.60 -0.12 -13.30
CA PRO A 8 5.76 -0.46 -14.14
C PRO A 8 7.11 -0.10 -13.54
N LEU A 9 7.14 0.74 -12.50
CA LEU A 9 8.35 1.21 -11.83
C LEU A 9 8.70 0.37 -10.60
N LEU A 10 7.80 -0.53 -10.18
CA LEU A 10 8.02 -1.36 -8.99
C LEU A 10 8.99 -2.49 -9.32
N ASP A 11 10.10 -2.55 -8.59
CA ASP A 11 10.99 -3.72 -8.59
C ASP A 11 10.29 -4.96 -8.02
N LYS A 12 9.35 -4.72 -7.08
CA LYS A 12 8.49 -5.72 -6.48
C LYS A 12 7.21 -5.12 -5.93
N THR A 13 6.14 -5.91 -5.95
CA THR A 13 4.86 -5.58 -5.33
C THR A 13 4.81 -6.08 -3.88
N ILE A 14 4.04 -5.39 -3.04
CA ILE A 14 3.66 -5.81 -1.69
C ILE A 14 2.14 -6.04 -1.73
N ASP A 15 1.73 -7.17 -2.29
CA ASP A 15 0.32 -7.44 -2.61
C ASP A 15 -0.59 -7.41 -1.37
N GLY A 16 -0.07 -7.92 -0.24
CA GLY A 16 -0.77 -7.94 1.05
C GLY A 16 -1.20 -6.55 1.56
N PHE A 17 -0.54 -5.46 1.12
CA PHE A 17 -0.97 -4.11 1.47
C PHE A 17 -2.35 -3.78 0.87
N GLY A 18 -2.54 -4.04 -0.43
CA GLY A 18 -3.79 -3.74 -1.12
C GLY A 18 -4.94 -4.63 -0.64
N GLU A 19 -4.63 -5.89 -0.33
CA GLU A 19 -5.57 -6.85 0.25
C GLU A 19 -6.06 -6.41 1.64
N LEU A 20 -5.13 -6.13 2.55
CA LEU A 20 -5.46 -5.69 3.91
C LEU A 20 -6.16 -4.33 3.91
N PHE A 21 -5.72 -3.40 3.05
CA PHE A 21 -6.38 -2.11 2.90
C PHE A 21 -7.83 -2.26 2.46
N ARG A 22 -8.12 -3.14 1.48
CA ARG A 22 -9.49 -3.40 1.03
C ARG A 22 -10.32 -4.08 2.12
N LEU A 23 -9.75 -5.03 2.87
CA LEU A 23 -10.44 -5.67 3.99
C LEU A 23 -10.84 -4.65 5.05
N LYS A 24 -9.90 -3.85 5.55
CA LYS A 24 -10.19 -2.79 6.54
C LYS A 24 -11.14 -1.73 5.97
N SER A 25 -11.02 -1.38 4.69
CA SER A 25 -11.98 -0.48 4.03
C SER A 25 -13.38 -1.08 4.01
N TYR A 26 -13.53 -2.38 3.78
CA TYR A 26 -14.83 -3.05 3.78
C TYR A 26 -15.53 -2.95 5.13
N GLU A 27 -14.77 -3.01 6.23
CA GLU A 27 -15.31 -2.80 7.58
C GLU A 27 -15.88 -1.38 7.79
N GLU A 28 -15.33 -0.37 7.11
CA GLU A 28 -15.79 1.03 7.23
C GLU A 28 -16.87 1.43 6.20
N ILE A 29 -16.72 1.01 4.94
CA ILE A 29 -17.53 1.48 3.80
C ILE A 29 -18.28 0.36 3.06
N GLY A 30 -18.23 -0.87 3.59
CA GLY A 30 -18.91 -2.03 3.01
C GLY A 30 -18.45 -2.33 1.59
N THR A 31 -19.40 -2.73 0.74
CA THR A 31 -19.12 -3.16 -0.65
C THR A 31 -18.46 -2.08 -1.51
N ALA A 32 -18.58 -0.80 -1.15
CA ALA A 32 -17.88 0.29 -1.83
C ALA A 32 -16.35 0.15 -1.79
N ALA A 33 -15.81 -0.66 -0.86
CA ALA A 33 -14.40 -1.03 -0.82
C ALA A 33 -13.88 -1.70 -2.11
N ILE A 34 -14.76 -2.24 -2.96
CA ILE A 34 -14.37 -2.75 -4.28
C ILE A 34 -13.71 -1.69 -5.17
N LEU A 35 -14.03 -0.41 -4.95
CA LEU A 35 -13.46 0.71 -5.69
C LEU A 35 -12.08 1.15 -5.14
N SER A 36 -11.65 0.63 -4.00
CA SER A 36 -10.38 0.97 -3.37
C SER A 36 -9.21 0.31 -4.09
N ARG A 37 -8.53 1.10 -4.92
CA ARG A 37 -7.33 0.68 -5.66
C ARG A 37 -6.05 1.12 -4.95
N ALA A 38 -5.78 0.58 -3.76
CA ALA A 38 -4.52 0.80 -3.05
C ALA A 38 -3.47 -0.23 -3.48
N ILE A 39 -2.23 0.21 -3.71
CA ILE A 39 -1.09 -0.66 -4.02
C ILE A 39 0.14 -0.22 -3.22
N ALA A 40 1.04 -1.16 -2.99
CA ALA A 40 2.37 -0.87 -2.45
C ALA A 40 3.41 -1.72 -3.15
N GLY A 41 4.66 -1.25 -3.09
CA GLY A 41 5.80 -1.94 -3.66
C GLY A 41 7.09 -1.27 -3.28
N VAL A 42 8.17 -1.67 -3.94
CA VAL A 42 9.50 -1.10 -3.74
C VAL A 42 10.05 -0.59 -5.06
N ILE A 43 10.66 0.60 -5.02
CA ILE A 43 11.38 1.23 -6.13
C ILE A 43 12.75 1.64 -5.61
N ASP A 44 13.82 1.09 -6.16
CA ASP A 44 15.20 1.38 -5.79
C ASP A 44 15.42 1.35 -4.27
N GLY A 45 15.01 0.24 -3.64
CA GLY A 45 15.13 0.03 -2.19
C GLY A 45 14.22 0.91 -1.32
N ARG A 46 13.29 1.67 -1.90
CA ARG A 46 12.34 2.53 -1.17
C ARG A 46 10.93 1.96 -1.25
N ALA A 47 10.25 1.88 -0.11
CA ALA A 47 8.85 1.50 -0.08
C ALA A 47 7.97 2.65 -0.63
N VAL A 48 7.07 2.32 -1.55
CA VAL A 48 6.15 3.26 -2.21
C VAL A 48 4.72 2.77 -2.02
N PHE A 49 3.82 3.69 -1.66
CA PHE A 49 2.40 3.41 -1.41
C PHE A 49 1.53 4.34 -2.24
N CYS A 50 0.64 3.78 -3.05
CA CYS A 50 -0.42 4.53 -3.72
C CYS A 50 -1.73 4.29 -2.97
N ILE A 51 -2.29 5.35 -2.39
CA ILE A 51 -3.47 5.29 -1.51
C ILE A 51 -4.54 6.23 -2.08
N PRO A 52 -5.85 5.92 -1.97
CA PRO A 52 -6.91 6.87 -2.30
C PRO A 52 -6.77 8.19 -1.53
N GLY A 53 -7.07 9.32 -2.17
CA GLY A 53 -6.79 10.65 -1.64
C GLY A 53 -7.70 11.14 -0.50
N SER A 54 -8.65 10.34 -0.02
CA SER A 54 -9.52 10.77 1.08
C SER A 54 -8.77 10.70 2.41
N THR A 55 -9.05 11.66 3.32
CA THR A 55 -8.42 11.68 4.66
C THR A 55 -8.63 10.37 5.42
N LYS A 56 -9.79 9.73 5.25
CA LYS A 56 -10.10 8.43 5.85
C LYS A 56 -9.18 7.34 5.31
N ALA A 57 -9.03 7.22 3.99
CA ALA A 57 -8.15 6.25 3.36
C ALA A 57 -6.69 6.43 3.77
N VAL A 58 -6.19 7.67 3.78
CA VAL A 58 -4.83 7.98 4.22
C VAL A 58 -4.63 7.64 5.69
N THR A 59 -5.62 7.95 6.55
CA THR A 59 -5.56 7.65 7.99
C THR A 59 -5.53 6.14 8.24
N LEU A 60 -6.41 5.39 7.58
CA LEU A 60 -6.46 3.93 7.66
C LEU A 60 -5.14 3.31 7.18
N ALA A 61 -4.65 3.67 5.99
CA ALA A 61 -3.39 3.15 5.48
C ALA A 61 -2.21 3.46 6.41
N ALA A 62 -2.09 4.70 6.88
CA ALA A 62 -0.98 5.11 7.71
C ALA A 62 -1.00 4.46 9.09
N ARG A 63 -2.11 4.57 9.82
CA ARG A 63 -2.18 4.18 11.24
C ARG A 63 -2.39 2.69 11.44
N GLU A 64 -3.17 2.05 10.57
CA GLU A 64 -3.57 0.67 10.74
C GLU A 64 -2.66 -0.33 10.01
N ILE A 65 -1.84 0.14 9.08
CA ILE A 65 -1.04 -0.75 8.21
C ILE A 65 0.43 -0.30 8.14
N ILE A 66 0.70 0.90 7.61
CA ILE A 66 2.07 1.31 7.27
C ILE A 66 2.93 1.52 8.52
N ILE A 67 2.46 2.29 9.50
CA ILE A 67 3.24 2.60 10.71
C ILE A 67 3.48 1.33 11.55
N PRO A 68 2.48 0.48 11.82
CA PRO A 68 2.69 -0.78 12.53
C PRO A 68 3.73 -1.69 11.85
N GLU A 69 3.70 -1.78 10.52
CA GLU A 69 4.56 -2.68 9.76
C GLU A 69 5.86 -2.04 9.24
N ILE A 70 6.14 -0.77 9.60
CA ILE A 70 7.22 0.00 8.96
C ILE A 70 8.58 -0.69 9.05
N ARG A 71 8.86 -1.38 10.16
CA ARG A 71 10.12 -2.14 10.33
C ARG A 71 10.24 -3.31 9.36
N HIS A 72 9.17 -4.08 9.19
CA HIS A 72 9.13 -5.20 8.26
C HIS A 72 9.13 -4.72 6.81
N ILE A 73 8.44 -3.61 6.52
CA ILE A 73 8.44 -2.96 5.21
C ILE A 73 9.86 -2.52 4.82
N LEU A 74 10.60 -1.89 5.75
CA LEU A 74 11.96 -1.41 5.48
C LEU A 74 12.98 -2.54 5.35
N SER A 75 12.86 -3.62 6.14
CA SER A 75 13.71 -4.80 5.97
C SER A 75 13.44 -5.48 4.64
N HIS A 76 12.17 -5.54 4.23
CA HIS A 76 11.79 -6.03 2.92
C HIS A 76 12.35 -5.11 1.82
N ALA A 77 12.21 -3.80 1.92
CA ALA A 77 12.70 -2.87 0.90
C ALA A 77 14.23 -2.93 0.70
N SER A 78 15.00 -3.08 1.77
CA SER A 78 16.46 -3.15 1.73
C SER A 78 17.02 -4.51 1.26
N SER A 79 16.24 -5.59 1.30
CA SER A 79 16.72 -6.93 0.94
C SER A 79 16.93 -7.16 -0.56
N GLY A 80 16.59 -6.19 -1.42
CA GLY A 80 16.83 -6.24 -2.88
C GLY A 80 18.10 -5.53 -3.35
N GLN A 81 18.90 -4.93 -2.45
CA GLN A 81 20.14 -4.20 -2.77
C GLN A 81 21.43 -4.99 -2.47
N ARG A 82 21.39 -6.32 -2.46
CA ARG A 82 22.57 -7.17 -2.27
C ARG A 82 22.92 -7.95 -3.52
#